data_AF-A0AAD5TT55-F1
#
_entry.id   AF-A0AAD5TT55-F1
#
_cell.length_a   1.000
_cell.length_b   1.000
_cell.length_c   1.000
_cell.angle_alpha   90.00
_cell.angle_beta   90.00
_cell.angle_gamma   90.00
#
_symmetry.space_group_name_H-M   'P 1'
#
loop_
_entity.id
_entity.type
_entity.pdbx_description
1 polymer ?
#
loop_
_entity_poly.entity_id
_entity_poly.type
_entity_poly.pdbx_seq_one_letter_code
_entity_poly.pdbx_strand_id
1 'polypeptide(L)'
;YELIRPFGRSDLPEVPKYPENERKLPVLVNYKSTVQFTKILDDFQVKYKLLPKKYGGPTALKQFKAFISLPYQVSTMKLYENLAQGVVSLVPSPRFLRILMSQPQFDFTPSSTTQDLGINFWFKFIEFYNKDLKKFYYTFDSVEELKEILESVNFDAEGRGAKAKIFW
;
A
#
# COMPACT_ATOMS: atom_id res chain seq x y z
N TYR A 1 -19.24 -18.26 12.47
CA TYR A 1 -18.17 -17.42 11.90
C TYR A 1 -18.80 -16.11 11.45
N GLU A 2 -18.31 -15.00 11.99
CA GLU A 2 -18.91 -13.67 11.83
C GLU A 2 -18.48 -12.99 10.54
N LEU A 3 -19.47 -12.40 9.89
CA LEU A 3 -19.49 -11.94 8.52
C LEU A 3 -19.16 -10.44 8.50
N ILE A 4 -17.95 -10.04 8.12
CA ILE A 4 -17.63 -8.61 7.95
C ILE A 4 -18.05 -8.20 6.53
N ARG A 5 -19.23 -7.58 6.41
CA ARG A 5 -19.67 -6.91 5.18
C ARG A 5 -19.42 -5.40 5.31
N PRO A 6 -18.49 -4.80 4.56
CA PRO A 6 -18.57 -3.36 4.34
C PRO A 6 -19.77 -3.11 3.43
N PHE A 7 -20.93 -2.80 4.02
CA PHE A 7 -22.09 -2.35 3.24
C PHE A 7 -21.87 -0.90 2.83
N GLY A 8 -21.76 -0.68 1.52
CA GLY A 8 -21.72 0.64 0.90
C GLY A 8 -21.91 0.53 -0.60
N ARG A 9 -23.17 0.58 -1.07
CA ARG A 9 -23.46 0.77 -2.50
C ARG A 9 -23.30 2.26 -2.78
N SER A 10 -22.31 2.62 -3.58
CA SER A 10 -22.10 4.00 -4.00
C SER A 10 -22.65 4.16 -5.41
N ASP A 11 -23.54 5.12 -5.62
CA ASP A 11 -24.04 5.51 -6.94
C ASP A 11 -23.10 6.50 -7.63
N LEU A 12 -21.87 6.66 -7.12
CA LEU A 12 -20.86 7.50 -7.74
C LEU A 12 -20.43 6.89 -9.09
N PRO A 13 -20.18 7.73 -10.10
CA PRO A 13 -19.73 7.26 -11.41
C PRO A 13 -18.43 6.48 -11.28
N GLU A 14 -18.29 5.42 -12.08
CA GLU A 14 -17.06 4.63 -12.13
C GLU A 14 -15.87 5.54 -12.45
N VAL A 15 -14.74 5.29 -11.78
CA VAL A 15 -13.51 6.05 -12.02
C VAL A 15 -13.10 5.84 -13.49
N PRO A 16 -12.83 6.93 -14.25
CA PRO A 16 -12.40 6.83 -15.63
C PRO A 16 -11.21 5.86 -15.78
N LYS A 17 -11.15 5.17 -16.92
CA LYS A 17 -10.02 4.27 -17.20
C LYS A 17 -8.75 5.08 -17.41
N TYR A 18 -7.70 4.75 -16.66
CA TYR A 18 -6.38 5.31 -16.88
C TYR A 18 -5.76 4.77 -18.18
N PRO A 19 -4.88 5.54 -18.85
CA PRO A 19 -4.12 5.07 -20.01
C PRO A 19 -3.35 3.78 -19.73
N GLU A 20 -3.26 2.88 -20.72
CA GLU A 20 -2.68 1.54 -20.51
C GLU A 20 -1.21 1.57 -20.05
N ASN A 21 -0.43 2.52 -20.56
CA ASN A 21 0.95 2.75 -20.16
C ASN A 21 1.08 3.11 -18.67
N GLU A 22 0.12 3.85 -18.11
CA GLU A 22 0.11 4.21 -16.69
C GLU A 22 -0.34 3.05 -15.81
N ARG A 23 -1.27 2.23 -16.30
CA ARG A 23 -1.80 1.07 -15.58
C ARG A 23 -0.75 -0.01 -15.31
N LYS A 24 0.35 -0.02 -16.07
CA LYS A 24 1.50 -0.93 -15.85
C LYS A 24 2.44 -0.48 -14.74
N LEU A 25 2.29 0.76 -14.25
CA LEU A 25 3.14 1.32 -13.20
C LEU A 25 2.58 0.98 -11.81
N PRO A 26 3.46 0.82 -10.80
CA PRO A 26 3.04 0.90 -9.42
C PRO A 26 2.58 2.32 -9.09
N VAL A 27 1.69 2.43 -8.11
CA VAL A 27 1.05 3.69 -7.77
C VAL A 27 1.22 4.05 -6.30
N LEU A 28 1.43 5.35 -6.07
CA LEU A 28 1.52 5.99 -4.76
C LEU A 28 0.46 7.09 -4.67
N VAL A 29 -0.02 7.38 -3.47
CA VAL A 29 -0.94 8.50 -3.24
C VAL A 29 -0.19 9.65 -2.60
N ASN A 30 -0.40 10.86 -3.13
CA ASN A 30 0.26 12.08 -2.70
C ASN A 30 -0.09 12.46 -1.24
N TYR A 31 0.75 11.97 -0.33
CA TYR A 31 0.83 12.38 1.08
C TYR A 31 2.27 12.83 1.36
N LYS A 32 2.46 13.60 2.44
CA LYS A 32 3.77 14.17 2.80
C LYS A 32 4.88 13.12 2.87
N SER A 33 4.62 12.02 3.58
CA SER A 33 5.56 10.88 3.71
C SER A 33 5.82 10.18 2.37
N THR A 34 4.80 10.05 1.54
CA THR A 34 4.92 9.45 0.22
C THR A 34 5.79 10.28 -0.73
N VAL A 35 5.65 11.60 -0.70
CA VAL A 35 6.47 12.53 -1.52
C VAL A 35 7.95 12.50 -1.12
N GLN A 36 8.26 12.14 0.12
CA GLN A 36 9.63 11.94 0.55
C GLN A 36 10.15 10.58 0.08
N PHE A 37 9.31 9.55 0.14
CA PHE A 37 9.64 8.23 -0.39
C PHE A 37 9.87 8.25 -1.91
N THR A 38 9.13 9.07 -2.66
CA THR A 38 9.32 9.17 -4.12
C THR A 38 10.73 9.62 -4.50
N LYS A 39 11.37 10.48 -3.70
CA LYS A 39 12.78 10.86 -3.95
C LYS A 39 13.72 9.65 -3.88
N ILE A 40 13.50 8.78 -2.89
CA ILE A 40 14.25 7.54 -2.75
C ILE A 40 13.95 6.63 -3.96
N LEU A 41 12.68 6.51 -4.37
CA LEU A 41 12.33 5.75 -5.57
C LEU A 41 13.02 6.29 -6.84
N ASP A 42 13.13 7.61 -6.97
CA ASP A 42 13.81 8.28 -8.08
C ASP A 42 15.32 7.95 -8.08
N ASP A 43 15.98 7.95 -6.91
CA ASP A 43 17.39 7.57 -6.76
C ASP A 43 17.66 6.13 -7.22
N PHE A 44 16.70 5.23 -6.99
CA PHE A 44 16.74 3.83 -7.43
C PHE A 44 16.16 3.58 -8.83
N GLN A 45 15.79 4.66 -9.55
CA GLN A 45 15.21 4.62 -10.89
C GLN A 45 13.94 3.75 -10.99
N VAL A 46 13.14 3.72 -9.94
CA VAL A 46 11.86 2.99 -9.92
C VAL A 46 10.80 3.87 -10.57
N LYS A 47 10.17 3.38 -11.66
CA LYS A 47 9.07 4.10 -12.32
C LYS A 47 7.78 3.94 -11.50
N TYR A 48 7.09 5.05 -11.22
CA TYR A 48 5.82 5.04 -10.50
C TYR A 48 4.85 6.10 -11.02
N LYS A 49 3.56 5.96 -10.67
CA LYS A 49 2.54 6.99 -10.82
C LYS A 49 2.21 7.57 -9.46
N LEU A 50 2.22 8.90 -9.34
CA LEU A 50 1.74 9.61 -8.16
C LEU A 50 0.31 10.10 -8.41
N LEU A 51 -0.65 9.60 -7.61
CA LEU A 51 -2.04 10.02 -7.67
C LEU A 51 -2.34 11.14 -6.66
N PRO A 52 -3.30 12.03 -6.95
CA PRO A 52 -3.74 13.05 -6.01
C PRO A 52 -4.41 12.43 -4.78
N LYS A 53 -4.58 13.19 -3.68
CA LYS A 53 -5.28 12.71 -2.47
C LYS A 53 -6.69 12.19 -2.75
N LYS A 54 -7.42 12.84 -3.67
CA LYS A 54 -8.74 12.42 -4.14
C LYS A 54 -8.60 11.59 -5.41
N TYR A 55 -8.14 10.35 -5.28
CA TYR A 55 -7.84 9.47 -6.41
C TYR A 55 -8.98 8.55 -6.82
N GLY A 56 -10.15 8.63 -6.19
CA GLY A 56 -11.29 7.73 -6.49
C GLY A 56 -11.24 6.38 -5.74
N GLY A 57 -10.37 6.25 -4.75
CA GLY A 57 -10.36 5.11 -3.83
C GLY A 57 -9.88 3.79 -4.46
N PRO A 58 -10.23 2.64 -3.87
CA PRO A 58 -9.77 1.32 -4.29
C PRO A 58 -10.09 0.98 -5.76
N THR A 59 -11.23 1.47 -6.29
CA THR A 59 -11.65 1.25 -7.69
C THR A 59 -10.65 1.84 -8.69
N ALA A 60 -10.06 2.99 -8.35
CA ALA A 60 -8.98 3.57 -9.14
C ALA A 60 -7.68 2.76 -9.03
N LEU A 61 -7.31 2.36 -7.80
CA LEU A 61 -6.07 1.62 -7.53
C LEU A 61 -6.05 0.26 -8.23
N LYS A 62 -7.19 -0.42 -8.33
CA LYS A 62 -7.35 -1.70 -9.02
C LYS A 62 -6.89 -1.63 -10.48
N GLN A 63 -6.89 -0.46 -11.10
CA GLN A 63 -6.49 -0.31 -12.50
C GLN A 63 -4.97 -0.43 -12.70
N PHE A 64 -4.18 -0.16 -11.66
CA PHE A 64 -2.71 -0.14 -11.68
C PHE A 64 -2.09 -1.51 -11.39
N LYS A 65 -0.77 -1.63 -11.57
CA LYS A 65 -0.02 -2.87 -11.33
C LYS A 65 -0.01 -3.27 -9.86
N ALA A 66 0.31 -2.30 -9.00
CA ALA A 66 0.34 -2.48 -7.56
C ALA A 66 0.24 -1.13 -6.86
N PHE A 67 -0.26 -1.12 -5.62
CA PHE A 67 -0.32 0.04 -4.76
C PHE A 67 0.78 -0.06 -3.69
N ILE A 68 1.69 0.91 -3.65
CA ILE A 68 2.71 1.00 -2.60
C ILE A 68 2.11 1.77 -1.42
N SER A 69 1.89 1.05 -0.32
CA SER A 69 1.26 1.57 0.88
C SER A 69 2.28 1.74 1.99
N LEU A 70 2.52 2.98 2.41
CA LEU A 70 3.29 3.28 3.62
C LEU A 70 2.31 3.33 4.81
N PRO A 71 2.37 2.36 5.74
CA PRO A 71 1.38 2.26 6.80
C PRO A 71 1.61 3.37 7.83
N TYR A 72 0.67 4.31 7.96
CA TYR A 72 0.77 5.49 8.85
C TYR A 72 -0.26 5.52 9.99
N GLN A 73 -1.26 4.63 9.94
CA GLN A 73 -2.35 4.52 10.91
C GLN A 73 -2.42 3.11 11.49
N VAL A 74 -2.91 3.01 12.73
CA VAL A 74 -3.06 1.78 13.53
C VAL A 74 -4.12 0.86 12.92
N SER A 75 -5.32 1.39 12.65
CA SER A 75 -6.39 0.70 11.94
C SER A 75 -6.55 1.31 10.56
N THR A 76 -6.61 0.46 9.54
CA THR A 76 -6.60 0.87 8.14
C THR A 76 -7.80 0.26 7.43
N MET A 77 -8.97 0.91 7.52
CA MET A 77 -10.12 0.57 6.65
C MET A 77 -9.69 0.41 5.18
N LYS A 78 -8.76 1.27 4.74
CA LYS A 78 -8.12 1.21 3.43
C LYS A 78 -7.50 -0.15 3.09
N LEU A 79 -6.93 -0.88 4.05
CA LEU A 79 -6.40 -2.23 3.82
C LEU A 79 -7.54 -3.15 3.40
N TYR A 80 -8.60 -3.24 4.19
CA TYR A 80 -9.74 -4.12 3.90
C TYR A 80 -10.44 -3.73 2.60
N GLU A 81 -10.63 -2.44 2.35
CA GLU A 81 -11.22 -1.94 1.10
C GLU A 81 -10.37 -2.32 -0.13
N ASN A 82 -9.05 -2.19 -0.03
CA ASN A 82 -8.12 -2.60 -1.08
C ASN A 82 -8.17 -4.11 -1.31
N LEU A 83 -8.17 -4.91 -0.24
CA LEU A 83 -8.26 -6.37 -0.32
C LEU A 83 -9.58 -6.81 -0.97
N ALA A 84 -10.70 -6.23 -0.56
CA ALA A 84 -12.02 -6.53 -1.11
C ALA A 84 -12.12 -6.24 -2.62
N GLN A 85 -11.35 -5.26 -3.11
CA GLN A 85 -11.31 -4.89 -4.53
C GLN A 85 -10.21 -5.60 -5.34
N GLY A 86 -9.42 -6.46 -4.70
CA GLY A 86 -8.31 -7.19 -5.33
C GLY A 86 -7.10 -6.29 -5.66
N VAL A 87 -6.93 -5.19 -4.93
CA VAL A 87 -5.78 -4.30 -5.10
C VAL A 87 -4.53 -4.97 -4.53
N VAL A 88 -3.54 -5.19 -5.39
CA VAL A 88 -2.23 -5.70 -4.97
C VAL A 88 -1.52 -4.62 -4.18
N SER A 89 -1.26 -4.88 -2.90
CA SER A 89 -0.60 -3.94 -2.00
C SER A 89 0.84 -4.37 -1.71
N LEU A 90 1.77 -3.43 -1.82
CA LEU A 90 3.18 -3.57 -1.45
C LEU A 90 3.43 -2.72 -0.22
N VAL A 91 3.98 -3.32 0.83
CA VAL A 91 4.12 -2.69 2.15
C VAL A 91 5.54 -2.85 2.65
N PRO A 92 6.21 -1.79 3.14
CA PRO A 92 7.54 -1.94 3.69
C PRO A 92 7.50 -2.81 4.95
N SER A 93 8.58 -3.53 5.23
CA SER A 93 8.73 -4.24 6.50
C SER A 93 8.80 -3.25 7.68
N PRO A 94 8.49 -3.67 8.91
CA PRO A 94 8.69 -2.82 10.09
C PRO A 94 10.14 -2.36 10.26
N ARG A 95 11.11 -3.20 9.88
CA ARG A 95 12.54 -2.88 9.94
C ARG A 95 12.86 -1.79 8.92
N PHE A 96 12.48 -1.99 7.67
CA PHE A 96 12.76 -1.03 6.62
C PHE A 96 12.07 0.31 6.88
N LEU A 97 10.83 0.29 7.37
CA LEU A 97 10.12 1.51 7.71
C LEU A 97 10.81 2.30 8.84
N ARG A 98 11.42 1.64 9.83
CA ARG A 98 12.25 2.31 10.84
C ARG A 98 13.49 2.95 10.23
N ILE A 99 14.14 2.26 9.29
CA ILE A 99 15.29 2.82 8.57
C ILE A 99 14.84 4.08 7.81
N LEU A 100 13.72 4.01 7.09
CA LEU A 100 13.15 5.19 6.41
C LEU A 100 12.88 6.33 7.40
N MET A 101 12.25 6.07 8.54
CA MET A 101 11.96 7.06 9.57
C MET A 101 13.19 7.67 10.26
N SER A 102 14.32 6.97 10.25
CA SER A 102 15.59 7.51 10.76
C SER A 102 16.26 8.49 9.80
N GLN A 103 15.80 8.54 8.54
CA GLN A 103 16.36 9.43 7.54
C GLN A 103 15.85 10.86 7.76
N PRO A 104 16.73 11.89 7.77
CA PRO A 104 16.34 13.27 8.04
C PRO A 104 15.36 13.83 7.01
N GLN A 105 15.34 13.27 5.80
CA GLN A 105 14.42 13.63 4.72
C GLN A 105 13.01 13.03 4.87
N PHE A 106 12.82 12.08 5.80
CA PHE A 106 11.57 11.34 5.98
C PHE A 106 10.84 11.80 7.26
N ASP A 107 10.05 12.86 7.12
CA ASP A 107 9.10 13.31 8.14
C ASP A 107 7.83 12.46 8.09
N PHE A 108 7.94 11.28 8.67
CA PHE A 108 6.84 10.40 8.95
C PHE A 108 6.62 10.39 10.45
N THR A 109 5.47 10.92 10.86
CA THR A 109 5.01 10.85 12.24
C THR A 109 3.80 9.92 12.27
N PRO A 110 3.91 8.72 12.86
CA PRO A 110 2.74 7.88 13.05
C PRO A 110 1.77 8.61 14.01
N SER A 111 0.46 8.35 13.91
CA SER A 111 -0.59 9.12 14.62
C SER A 111 -0.28 9.37 16.10
N SER A 112 -0.75 10.46 16.71
CA SER A 112 -0.47 10.82 18.12
C SER A 112 -0.54 9.66 19.12
N THR A 113 -1.53 8.76 18.99
CA THR A 113 -1.68 7.53 19.80
C THR A 113 -0.46 6.58 19.77
N THR A 114 0.37 6.67 18.73
CA THR A 114 1.59 5.87 18.55
C THR A 114 2.86 6.57 18.99
N GLN A 115 2.84 7.90 19.18
CA GLN A 115 3.97 8.62 19.77
C GLN A 115 4.15 8.21 21.24
N ASP A 116 3.06 8.00 21.97
CA ASP A 116 3.06 7.60 23.38
C ASP A 116 3.62 6.19 23.62
N LEU A 117 3.56 5.32 22.61
CA LEU A 117 4.04 3.93 22.68
C LEU A 117 5.54 3.80 22.34
N GLY A 118 6.14 4.88 21.82
CA GLY A 118 7.51 4.90 21.35
C GLY A 118 7.69 4.27 19.96
N ILE A 119 8.67 4.82 19.21
CA ILE A 119 9.00 4.40 17.85
C ILE A 119 9.42 2.93 17.71
N ASN A 120 9.78 2.29 18.82
CA ASN A 120 10.18 0.90 18.85
C ASN A 120 9.00 -0.08 19.01
N PHE A 121 7.76 0.40 19.23
CA PHE A 121 6.60 -0.46 19.47
C PHE A 121 5.40 -0.18 18.59
N TRP A 122 5.30 1.02 17.99
CA TRP A 122 4.14 1.43 17.19
C TRP A 122 3.70 0.42 16.12
N PHE A 123 4.66 -0.20 15.42
CA PHE A 123 4.39 -1.17 14.35
C PHE A 123 3.60 -2.40 14.84
N LYS A 124 3.65 -2.74 16.13
CA LYS A 124 2.87 -3.86 16.69
C LYS A 124 1.35 -3.63 16.61
N PHE A 125 0.94 -2.37 16.49
CA PHE A 125 -0.46 -1.98 16.48
C PHE A 125 -1.00 -1.75 15.07
N ILE A 126 -0.16 -1.79 14.04
CA ILE A 126 -0.61 -1.63 12.66
C ILE A 126 -1.12 -2.97 12.12
N GLU A 127 -2.34 -2.98 11.58
CA GLU A 127 -2.93 -4.15 10.94
C GLU A 127 -2.08 -4.76 9.81
N PHE A 128 -1.37 -3.92 9.05
CA PHE A 128 -0.39 -4.34 8.03
C PHE A 128 0.79 -5.17 8.58
N TYR A 129 0.94 -5.33 9.88
CA TYR A 129 1.97 -6.19 10.47
C TYR A 129 1.37 -7.34 11.29
N ASN A 130 0.04 -7.49 11.28
CA ASN A 130 -0.62 -8.67 11.81
C ASN A 130 -0.25 -9.90 10.96
N LYS A 131 0.21 -10.97 11.62
CA LYS A 131 0.62 -12.23 11.00
C LYS A 131 -0.49 -12.85 10.14
N ASP A 132 -1.75 -12.73 10.57
CA ASP A 132 -2.89 -13.31 9.86
C ASP A 132 -3.18 -12.60 8.54
N LEU A 133 -2.78 -11.33 8.44
CA LEU A 133 -2.99 -10.49 7.27
C LEU A 133 -1.82 -10.50 6.30
N LYS A 134 -0.61 -10.92 6.74
CA LYS A 134 0.60 -10.94 5.90
C LYS A 134 0.47 -11.72 4.61
N LYS A 135 -0.40 -12.73 4.59
CA LYS A 135 -0.66 -13.53 3.39
C LYS A 135 -1.36 -12.75 2.28
N PHE A 136 -1.90 -11.55 2.54
CA PHE A 136 -2.74 -10.79 1.61
C PHE A 136 -2.03 -9.66 0.86
N TYR A 137 -0.79 -9.32 1.22
CA TYR A 137 0.02 -8.30 0.58
C TYR A 137 1.47 -8.78 0.42
N TYR A 138 2.28 -8.05 -0.33
CA TYR A 138 3.72 -8.33 -0.41
C TYR A 138 4.45 -7.36 0.52
N THR A 139 5.46 -7.88 1.19
CA THR A 139 6.34 -7.10 2.04
C THR A 139 7.69 -6.96 1.38
N PHE A 140 8.33 -5.80 1.53
CA PHE A 140 9.70 -5.57 1.07
C PHE A 140 10.54 -4.93 2.17
N ASP A 141 11.82 -5.28 2.25
CA ASP A 141 12.79 -4.80 3.25
C ASP A 141 13.79 -3.80 2.66
N SER A 142 13.76 -3.55 1.35
CA SER A 142 14.54 -2.51 0.69
C SER A 142 13.88 -2.00 -0.60
N VAL A 143 14.41 -0.92 -1.20
CA VAL A 143 13.90 -0.39 -2.47
C VAL A 143 14.30 -1.28 -3.65
N GLU A 144 15.45 -1.94 -3.55
CA GLU A 144 15.93 -2.94 -4.51
C GLU A 144 15.01 -4.15 -4.53
N GLU A 145 14.62 -4.67 -3.36
CA GLU A 145 13.64 -5.76 -3.27
C GLU A 145 12.28 -5.32 -3.82
N LEU A 146 11.84 -4.09 -3.53
CA LEU A 146 10.62 -3.54 -4.12
C LEU A 146 10.71 -3.53 -5.66
N LYS A 147 11.85 -3.10 -6.23
CA LYS A 147 12.07 -3.09 -7.67
C LYS A 147 12.05 -4.50 -8.25
N GLU A 148 12.73 -5.44 -7.60
CA GLU A 148 12.74 -6.85 -8.01
C GLU A 148 11.34 -7.45 -8.01
N ILE A 149 10.54 -7.21 -6.96
CA ILE A 149 9.13 -7.64 -6.89
C ILE A 149 8.33 -7.03 -8.04
N LEU A 150 8.53 -5.75 -8.33
CA LEU A 150 7.84 -5.06 -9.42
C LEU A 150 8.26 -5.54 -10.81
N GLU A 151 9.45 -6.11 -11.00
CA GLU A 151 9.93 -6.58 -12.29
C GLU A 151 9.63 -8.08 -12.51
N SER A 152 9.80 -8.89 -11.46
CA SER A 152 9.71 -10.35 -11.53
C SER A 152 8.28 -10.89 -11.37
N VAL A 153 7.44 -10.23 -10.57
CA VAL A 153 6.12 -10.78 -10.22
C VAL A 153 5.08 -10.37 -11.25
N ASN A 154 4.45 -11.37 -11.87
CA ASN A 154 3.26 -11.17 -12.66
C ASN A 154 2.00 -11.28 -11.78
N PHE A 155 1.63 -10.15 -11.19
CA PHE A 155 0.45 -10.05 -10.33
C PHE A 155 -0.88 -10.42 -11.02
N ASP A 156 -0.95 -10.35 -12.35
CA ASP A 156 -2.14 -10.72 -13.11
C ASP A 156 -2.28 -12.24 -13.24
N ALA A 157 -1.16 -12.96 -13.37
CA ALA A 157 -1.12 -14.43 -13.51
C ALA A 157 -1.39 -15.16 -12.20
N GLU A 158 -0.90 -14.64 -11.07
CA GLU A 158 -1.27 -15.18 -9.76
C GLU A 158 -2.77 -14.92 -9.49
N GLY A 159 -3.30 -13.83 -10.07
CA GLY A 159 -4.63 -13.28 -9.85
C GLY A 159 -4.50 -11.96 -9.08
N ARG A 160 -5.17 -10.89 -9.52
CA ARG A 160 -5.24 -9.65 -8.74
C ARG A 160 -5.97 -9.97 -7.43
N GLY A 161 -5.21 -10.05 -6.34
CA GLY A 161 -5.68 -10.63 -5.09
C GLY A 161 -5.53 -12.15 -4.97
N ALA A 162 -4.55 -12.80 -5.62
CA ALA A 162 -4.26 -14.24 -5.49
C ALA A 162 -3.96 -14.64 -4.05
N LYS A 163 -3.19 -13.79 -3.41
CA LYS A 163 -2.89 -13.82 -1.98
C LYS A 163 -4.12 -13.52 -1.13
N ALA A 164 -5.11 -12.83 -1.71
CA ALA A 164 -6.45 -12.53 -1.19
C ALA A 164 -7.56 -13.35 -1.85
N LYS A 165 -7.25 -14.53 -2.41
CA LYS A 165 -8.25 -15.54 -2.75
C LYS A 165 -8.75 -16.11 -1.43
N ILE A 166 -9.60 -15.33 -0.78
CA ILE A 166 -10.54 -15.84 0.18
C ILE A 166 -11.48 -16.68 -0.68
N PHE A 167 -11.28 -17.99 -0.65
CA PHE A 167 -12.31 -18.92 -1.05
C PHE A 167 -13.52 -18.62 -0.17
N TRP A 168 -14.57 -18.14 -0.83
CA TRP A 168 -15.89 -17.98 -0.27
C TRP A 168 -16.56 -19.34 -0.18
#